data_AF-A0A946QIL7-F1
#
_entry.id   AF-A0A946QIL7-F1
#
_cell.length_a   1.000
_cell.length_b   1.000
_cell.length_c   1.000
_cell.angle_alpha   90.00
_cell.angle_beta   90.00
_cell.angle_gamma   90.00
#
_symmetry.space_group_name_H-M   'P 1'
#
loop_
_entity.id
_entity.type
_entity.pdbx_description
1 polymer ?
#
loop_
_entity_poly.entity_id
_entity_poly.type
_entity_poly.pdbx_seq_one_letter_code
_entity_poly.pdbx_strand_id
1 'polypeptide(L)'
;MEDLKQKQSLFKDVQKMVQSCIQCGTCSSSCLAVPAMEHTPRHIWRLVQLGYKEEVLNSKTFIYCASCYYCTLRCPRGLPLTQAMAKLKEIAVKTNLKKHKSSMNFYK
;
A
#
# COMPACT_ATOMS: atom_id res chain seq x y z
N MET A 1 12.99 -20.56 -4.21
CA MET A 1 13.91 -19.46 -3.81
C MET A 1 13.76 -18.23 -4.70
N GLU A 2 13.43 -18.37 -6.00
CA GLU A 2 13.02 -17.28 -6.92
C GLU A 2 11.96 -16.34 -6.31
N ASP A 3 10.88 -16.89 -5.75
CA ASP A 3 9.74 -16.10 -5.27
C ASP A 3 10.11 -15.11 -4.15
N LEU A 4 11.01 -15.48 -3.24
CA LEU A 4 11.41 -14.61 -2.13
C LEU A 4 12.25 -13.42 -2.60
N LYS A 5 13.14 -13.62 -3.58
CA LYS A 5 13.92 -12.54 -4.20
C LYS A 5 13.01 -11.59 -4.97
N GLN A 6 12.03 -12.12 -5.68
CA GLN A 6 11.05 -11.31 -6.41
C GLN A 6 10.17 -10.49 -5.46
N LYS A 7 9.72 -11.08 -4.35
CA LYS A 7 9.01 -10.35 -3.27
C LYS A 7 9.83 -9.18 -2.71
N GLN A 8 11.14 -9.37 -2.55
CA GLN A 8 12.03 -8.34 -2.04
C GLN A 8 12.20 -7.20 -3.05
N SER A 9 12.32 -7.53 -4.34
CA SER A 9 12.50 -6.54 -5.41
C SER A 9 11.30 -5.60 -5.55
N LEU A 10 10.07 -6.15 -5.58
CA LEU A 10 8.84 -5.36 -5.76
C LEU A 10 8.57 -4.42 -4.59
N PHE A 11 8.83 -4.87 -3.35
CA PHE A 11 8.67 -4.03 -2.18
C PHE A 11 9.66 -2.87 -2.16
N LYS A 12 10.90 -3.10 -2.64
CA LYS A 12 11.93 -2.07 -2.75
C LYS A 12 11.53 -0.95 -3.72
N ASP A 13 10.75 -1.26 -4.75
CA ASP A 13 10.21 -0.23 -5.65
C ASP A 13 9.22 0.69 -4.93
N VAL A 14 8.32 0.13 -4.12
CA VAL A 14 7.42 0.93 -3.28
C VAL A 14 8.21 1.78 -2.28
N GLN A 15 9.27 1.22 -1.68
CA GLN A 15 10.14 1.95 -0.76
C GLN A 15 10.80 3.17 -1.44
N LYS A 16 11.28 3.03 -2.68
CA LYS A 16 11.81 4.15 -3.47
C LYS A 16 10.74 5.22 -3.74
N MET A 17 9.51 4.82 -4.07
CA MET A 17 8.40 5.76 -4.34
C MET A 17 8.07 6.67 -3.15
N VAL A 18 8.35 6.22 -1.92
CA VAL A 18 8.06 6.98 -0.68
C VAL A 18 9.31 7.35 0.11
N GLN A 19 10.50 7.19 -0.45
CA GLN A 19 11.77 7.38 0.26
C GLN A 19 11.90 8.81 0.82
N SER A 20 11.46 9.82 0.06
CA SER A 20 11.50 11.22 0.47
C SER A 20 10.30 11.68 1.32
N CYS A 21 9.52 10.74 1.88
CA CYS A 21 8.43 11.05 2.81
C CYS A 21 9.01 11.64 4.11
N ILE A 22 8.48 12.81 4.49
CA ILE A 22 8.88 13.56 5.69
C ILE A 22 7.93 13.35 6.89
N GLN A 23 7.03 12.37 6.81
CA GLN A 23 6.09 12.03 7.89
C GLN A 23 5.16 13.18 8.35
N CYS A 24 4.85 14.14 7.47
CA CYS A 24 3.99 15.31 7.77
C CYS A 24 2.53 14.97 8.12
N GLY A 25 2.02 13.79 7.72
CA GLY A 25 0.66 13.36 8.07
C GLY A 25 -0.48 13.87 7.19
N THR A 26 -0.23 14.74 6.20
CA THR A 26 -1.27 15.25 5.27
C THR A 26 -2.08 14.14 4.58
N CYS A 27 -1.42 13.02 4.27
CA CYS A 27 -2.10 11.87 3.68
C CYS A 27 -3.08 11.19 4.64
N SER A 28 -2.76 11.11 5.93
CA SER A 28 -3.66 10.55 6.95
C SER A 28 -4.85 11.47 7.21
N SER A 29 -4.63 12.80 7.29
CA SER A 29 -5.75 13.74 7.46
C SER A 29 -6.67 13.81 6.25
N SER A 30 -6.15 13.56 5.04
CA SER A 30 -6.94 13.58 3.80
C SER A 30 -7.71 12.27 3.54
N CYS A 31 -7.40 11.18 4.25
CA CYS A 31 -7.93 9.86 3.94
C CYS A 31 -9.19 9.55 4.74
N LEU A 32 -10.32 9.44 4.04
CA LEU A 32 -11.63 9.13 4.64
C LEU A 32 -11.71 7.68 5.18
N ALA A 33 -10.87 6.79 4.69
CA ALA A 33 -10.87 5.37 5.05
C ALA A 33 -10.07 5.07 6.34
N VAL A 34 -9.40 6.07 6.94
CA VAL A 34 -8.59 5.90 8.15
C VAL A 34 -9.33 5.19 9.29
N PRO A 35 -10.62 5.47 9.58
CA PRO A 35 -11.33 4.77 10.66
C PRO A 35 -11.44 3.25 10.47
N ALA A 36 -11.31 2.75 9.24
CA ALA A 36 -11.37 1.33 8.92
C ALA A 36 -9.98 0.69 8.74
N MET A 37 -8.90 1.47 8.80
CA MET A 37 -7.53 0.99 8.58
C MET A 37 -6.84 0.62 9.90
N GLU A 38 -6.09 -0.49 9.90
CA GLU A 38 -5.23 -0.88 11.04
C GLU A 38 -4.07 0.12 11.25
N HIS A 39 -3.53 0.64 10.15
CA HIS A 39 -2.50 1.66 10.16
C HIS A 39 -2.92 2.85 9.31
N THR A 40 -2.73 4.07 9.81
CA THR A 40 -2.96 5.25 8.98
C THR A 40 -1.97 5.30 7.80
N PRO A 41 -2.28 5.99 6.68
CA PRO A 41 -1.35 6.12 5.56
C PRO A 41 0.06 6.58 5.97
N ARG A 42 0.16 7.60 6.84
CA ARG A 42 1.45 8.06 7.40
C ARG A 42 2.22 6.91 8.06
N HIS A 43 1.55 6.12 8.88
CA HIS A 43 2.18 5.03 9.62
C HIS A 43 2.67 3.93 8.67
N ILE A 44 1.85 3.52 7.69
CA ILE A 44 2.28 2.58 6.64
C ILE A 44 3.52 3.08 5.91
N TRP A 45 3.58 4.36 5.53
CA TRP A 45 4.76 4.89 4.85
C TRP A 45 6.00 4.85 5.72
N ARG A 46 5.86 5.03 7.04
CA ARG A 46 6.99 4.84 7.97
C ARG A 46 7.48 3.40 7.98
N LEU A 47 6.56 2.44 8.07
CA LEU A 47 6.90 1.01 8.04
C LEU A 47 7.57 0.60 6.73
N VAL A 48 7.07 1.12 5.60
CA VAL A 48 7.69 0.92 4.28
C VAL A 48 9.10 1.51 4.22
N GLN A 49 9.31 2.73 4.72
CA GLN A 49 10.64 3.34 4.79
C GLN A 49 11.63 2.51 5.61
N LEU A 50 11.17 1.95 6.73
CA LEU A 50 11.97 1.11 7.63
C LEU A 50 12.20 -0.32 7.09
N GLY A 51 11.51 -0.71 6.03
CA GLY A 51 11.65 -2.05 5.46
C GLY A 51 10.85 -3.14 6.17
N TYR A 52 9.87 -2.79 7.02
CA TYR A 52 8.98 -3.74 7.71
C TYR A 52 7.94 -4.34 6.76
N LYS A 53 8.41 -5.10 5.79
CA LYS A 53 7.61 -5.66 4.70
C LYS A 53 6.48 -6.57 5.18
N GLU A 54 6.79 -7.52 6.06
CA GLU A 54 5.78 -8.50 6.52
C GLU A 54 4.66 -7.82 7.31
N GLU A 55 4.99 -6.83 8.14
CA GLU A 55 4.01 -6.03 8.87
C GLU A 55 3.12 -5.22 7.92
N VAL A 56 3.70 -4.54 6.94
CA VAL A 56 2.95 -3.78 5.93
C VAL A 56 2.00 -4.68 5.16
N LEU A 57 2.47 -5.84 4.68
CA LEU A 57 1.68 -6.76 3.87
C LEU A 57 0.58 -7.47 4.68
N ASN A 58 0.77 -7.66 5.99
CA ASN A 58 -0.23 -8.27 6.87
C ASN A 58 -1.29 -7.29 7.39
N SER A 59 -0.98 -5.98 7.50
CA SER A 59 -1.86 -4.95 8.08
C SER A 59 -3.18 -4.68 7.33
N LYS A 60 -3.38 -5.26 6.13
CA LYS A 60 -4.53 -5.04 5.22
C LYS A 60 -4.90 -3.58 4.91
N THR A 61 -4.12 -2.60 5.37
CA THR A 61 -4.43 -1.17 5.23
C THR A 61 -4.57 -0.77 3.77
N PHE A 62 -3.69 -1.30 2.92
CA PHE A 62 -3.71 -1.04 1.48
C PHE A 62 -5.02 -1.51 0.83
N ILE A 63 -5.72 -2.52 1.37
CA ILE A 63 -7.00 -3.02 0.83
C ILE A 63 -8.08 -1.95 0.91
N TYR A 64 -8.14 -1.21 2.02
CA TYR A 64 -9.11 -0.13 2.25
C TYR A 64 -8.86 1.13 1.39
N CYS A 65 -7.74 1.21 0.68
CA CYS A 65 -7.48 2.33 -0.22
C CYS A 65 -8.50 2.35 -1.37
N ALA A 66 -9.35 3.37 -1.41
CA ALA A 66 -10.34 3.60 -2.47
C ALA A 66 -9.76 4.25 -3.75
N SER A 67 -8.44 4.45 -3.82
CA SER A 67 -7.76 5.09 -4.96
C SER A 67 -8.34 6.47 -5.33
N CYS A 68 -8.74 7.28 -4.35
CA CYS A 68 -9.37 8.59 -4.57
C CYS A 68 -8.38 9.75 -4.85
N TYR A 69 -7.08 9.49 -4.92
CA TYR A 69 -6.00 10.44 -5.24
C TYR A 69 -5.76 11.64 -4.30
N TYR A 70 -6.63 11.92 -3.32
CA TYR A 70 -6.47 13.06 -2.41
C TYR A 70 -5.10 13.13 -1.71
N CYS A 71 -4.60 12.00 -1.22
CA CYS A 71 -3.31 11.95 -0.53
C CYS A 71 -2.13 12.26 -1.46
N THR A 72 -2.21 11.89 -2.74
CA THR A 72 -1.19 12.18 -3.76
C THR A 72 -1.20 13.67 -4.09
N LEU A 73 -2.39 14.23 -4.38
CA LEU A 73 -2.56 15.64 -4.75
C LEU A 73 -2.14 16.61 -3.64
N ARG A 74 -2.37 16.24 -2.38
CA ARG A 74 -2.04 17.08 -1.21
C ARG A 74 -0.65 16.83 -0.63
N CYS A 75 0.12 15.89 -1.17
CA CYS A 75 1.44 15.59 -0.62
C CYS A 75 2.39 16.77 -0.86
N PRO A 76 2.96 17.42 0.19
CA PRO A 76 3.90 18.53 0.00
C PRO A 76 5.23 18.09 -0.64
N ARG A 77 5.49 16.78 -0.70
CA ARG A 77 6.66 16.18 -1.36
C ARG A 77 6.34 15.64 -2.76
N GLY A 78 5.11 15.77 -3.24
CA GLY A 78 4.69 15.28 -4.56
C GLY A 78 4.76 13.76 -4.72
N LEU A 79 4.63 13.00 -3.63
CA LEU A 79 4.77 11.54 -3.66
C LEU A 79 3.57 10.87 -4.35
N PRO A 80 3.79 9.84 -5.20
CA PRO A 80 2.73 9.09 -5.86
C PRO A 80 2.07 8.05 -4.93
N LEU A 81 1.51 8.50 -3.80
CA LEU A 81 1.02 7.65 -2.70
C LEU A 81 -0.10 6.69 -3.13
N THR A 82 -0.98 7.12 -4.02
CA THR A 82 -2.06 6.27 -4.55
C THR A 82 -1.51 5.13 -5.39
N GLN A 83 -0.50 5.38 -6.21
CA GLN A 83 0.17 4.35 -6.99
C GLN A 83 0.97 3.41 -6.07
N ALA A 84 1.62 3.94 -5.03
CA ALA A 84 2.31 3.13 -4.02
C ALA A 84 1.34 2.16 -3.31
N MET A 85 0.14 2.62 -2.93
CA MET A 85 -0.91 1.74 -2.36
C MET A 85 -1.35 0.66 -3.35
N ALA A 86 -1.53 1.00 -4.63
CA ALA A 86 -1.87 0.03 -5.67
C ALA A 86 -0.77 -1.03 -5.85
N LYS A 87 0.50 -0.62 -5.77
CA LYS A 87 1.65 -1.55 -5.81
C LYS A 87 1.69 -2.47 -4.59
N LEU A 88 1.36 -1.97 -3.39
CA LEU A 88 1.21 -2.84 -2.21
C LEU A 88 0.09 -3.87 -2.41
N LYS A 89 -1.06 -3.49 -2.99
CA LYS A 89 -2.12 -4.44 -3.38
C LYS A 89 -1.61 -5.50 -4.36
N GLU A 90 -0.91 -5.08 -5.41
CA GLU A 90 -0.33 -5.99 -6.43
C GLU A 90 0.63 -7.00 -5.80
N ILE A 91 1.52 -6.53 -4.91
CA ILE A 91 2.43 -7.37 -4.14
C ILE A 91 1.63 -8.33 -3.27
N ALA A 92 0.66 -7.86 -2.49
CA ALA A 92 -0.15 -8.72 -1.62
C ALA A 92 -0.88 -9.83 -2.40
N VAL A 93 -1.44 -9.52 -3.58
CA VAL A 93 -2.07 -10.51 -4.46
C VAL A 93 -1.07 -11.54 -4.98
N LYS A 94 0.10 -11.10 -5.47
CA LYS A 94 1.16 -11.98 -5.96
C LYS A 94 1.77 -12.85 -4.87
N THR A 95 1.76 -12.36 -3.64
CA THR A 95 2.48 -12.99 -2.52
C THR A 95 1.63 -13.85 -1.62
N ASN A 96 0.33 -13.54 -1.46
CA ASN A 96 -0.44 -14.10 -0.36
C ASN A 96 -1.99 -14.04 -0.46
N LEU A 97 -2.59 -14.02 -1.65
CA LEU A 97 -4.02 -14.35 -1.76
C LEU A 97 -4.18 -15.69 -2.47
N LYS A 98 -4.70 -16.69 -1.74
CA LYS A 98 -5.29 -17.90 -2.32
C LYS A 98 -6.08 -17.45 -3.56
N LYS A 99 -5.74 -17.98 -4.74
CA LYS A 99 -6.39 -17.67 -6.03
C LYS A 99 -7.87 -17.45 -5.76
N HIS A 100 -8.35 -16.21 -5.94
CA HIS A 100 -9.76 -15.89 -5.78
C HIS A 100 -10.51 -16.91 -6.67
N LYS A 101 -11.37 -17.76 -6.08
CA LYS A 101 -12.22 -18.61 -6.91
C LYS A 101 -13.03 -17.64 -7.78
N SER A 102 -12.93 -17.78 -9.10
CA SER A 102 -13.82 -17.07 -10.01
C SER A 102 -15.23 -17.46 -9.61
N SER A 103 -15.96 -16.53 -8.98
CA SER A 103 -17.37 -16.77 -8.68
C SER A 103 -18.10 -16.60 -10.01
N MET A 104 -18.55 -17.71 -10.60
CA MET A 104 -19.37 -17.70 -11.82
C MET A 104 -20.69 -16.94 -11.66
N ASN A 105 -21.04 -16.53 -10.43
CA ASN A 105 -22.27 -15.79 -10.13
C ASN A 105 -22.12 -14.25 -10.24
N PHE A 106 -20.95 -13.69 -10.58
CA PHE A 106 -20.85 -12.24 -10.78
C PHE A 106 -21.50 -11.76 -12.10
N TYR A 107 -21.66 -12.66 -13.08
CA TYR A 107 -22.24 -12.39 -14.40
C TYR A 107 -23.56 -13.13 -14.66
N LYS A 108 -24.21 -13.65 -13.61
CA LYS A 108 -25.61 -14.09 -13.68
C LYS A 108 -26.50 -12.96 -13.20
#